data_AF-A0A851KFU5-F1
#
_entry.id   AF-A0A851KFU5-F1
#
_cell.length_a   1.000
_cell.length_b   1.000
_cell.length_c   1.000
_cell.angle_alpha   90.00
_cell.angle_beta   90.00
_cell.angle_gamma   90.00
#
_symmetry.space_group_name_H-M   'P 1'
#
loop_
_entity.id
_entity.type
_entity.pdbx_description
1 polymer ?
#
loop_
_entity_poly.entity_id
_entity_poly.type
_entity_poly.pdbx_seq_one_letter_code
_entity_poly.pdbx_strand_id
1 'polypeptide(L)'
;RRDVLVLTPWLAPIVWEGTFSRDILNAQYLQKNVVTGVVTFAVEKYVQFIEGFMSSANKYFLAGHPVNFYLFTDNPEKISHLQMAPENHLVVIPVQTDPRWQDISRSRMDIISSYIQSQFQHEVDYLYFMDINVQLLAHIGVEIIDALVATISSWQVTPKHENKASEAHPESQSAIPEGQGEFYYTASFYGGSVSEVYKLTRACSAGLMEDTENGIEAPWHHERHLNRYLLQHRPTRLLSPEYYWDPEL
;
A
#
# COMPACT_ATOMS: atom_id res chain seq x y z
N ARG A 1 -7.49 18.55 15.94
CA ARG A 1 -6.74 17.71 16.90
C ARG A 1 -5.63 18.56 17.53
N ARG A 2 -5.25 18.33 18.79
CA ARG A 2 -4.16 19.07 19.50
C ARG A 2 -3.10 18.16 20.11
N ASP A 3 -3.35 16.87 20.02
CA ASP A 3 -2.67 15.74 20.65
C ASP A 3 -1.76 14.99 19.66
N VAL A 4 -1.88 15.27 18.37
CA VAL A 4 -1.12 14.65 17.28
C VAL A 4 -0.72 15.67 16.23
N LEU A 5 0.34 15.38 15.48
CA LEU A 5 0.72 16.13 14.29
C LEU A 5 -0.31 15.88 13.18
N VAL A 6 -0.86 16.94 12.61
CA VAL A 6 -1.89 16.88 11.53
C VAL A 6 -1.38 17.35 10.18
N LEU A 7 -0.16 17.90 10.13
CA LEU A 7 0.45 18.46 8.92
C LEU A 7 1.96 18.23 8.99
N THR A 8 2.56 17.75 7.91
CA THR A 8 4.00 17.54 7.82
C THR A 8 4.76 18.87 7.59
N PRO A 9 6.09 18.91 7.78
CA PRO A 9 6.89 20.09 7.45
C PRO A 9 6.83 20.51 5.97
N TRP A 10 6.45 19.60 5.06
CA TRP A 10 6.25 19.89 3.63
C TRP A 10 4.76 20.11 3.25
N LEU A 11 3.91 20.38 4.25
CA LEU A 11 2.51 20.76 4.08
C LEU A 11 1.57 19.65 3.57
N ALA A 12 1.96 18.38 3.71
CA ALA A 12 1.05 17.25 3.47
C ALA A 12 0.18 17.00 4.71
N PRO A 13 -1.15 16.81 4.57
CA PRO A 13 -2.01 16.44 5.68
C PRO A 13 -1.67 15.05 6.20
N ILE A 14 -1.74 14.90 7.52
CA ILE A 14 -1.77 13.60 8.19
C ILE A 14 -3.24 13.31 8.54
N VAL A 15 -3.80 12.27 7.94
CA VAL A 15 -5.21 11.93 8.06
C VAL A 15 -5.43 11.21 9.38
N TRP A 16 -6.21 11.85 10.24
CA TRP A 16 -6.67 11.33 11.52
C TRP A 16 -8.18 11.52 11.60
N GLU A 17 -8.85 10.68 12.37
CA GLU A 17 -10.25 10.89 12.68
C GLU A 17 -10.45 12.29 13.30
N GLY A 18 -11.47 12.99 12.80
CA GLY A 18 -11.77 14.39 13.12
C GLY A 18 -10.93 15.46 12.41
N THR A 19 -10.07 15.13 11.43
CA THR A 19 -9.36 16.15 10.60
C THR A 19 -10.02 16.45 9.26
N PHE A 20 -11.07 15.72 8.90
CA PHE A 20 -11.78 15.85 7.63
C PHE A 20 -13.29 15.74 7.81
N SER A 21 -14.05 16.25 6.83
CA SER A 21 -15.50 16.06 6.74
C SER A 21 -15.80 15.07 5.62
N ARG A 22 -16.29 13.88 5.97
CA ARG A 22 -16.65 12.82 5.01
C ARG A 22 -17.70 13.30 4.02
N ASP A 23 -18.72 14.02 4.47
CA ASP A 23 -19.81 14.48 3.60
C ASP A 23 -19.32 15.45 2.52
N ILE A 24 -18.45 16.40 2.89
CA ILE A 24 -17.86 17.36 1.94
C ILE A 24 -16.99 16.63 0.93
N LEU A 25 -16.10 15.74 1.39
CA LEU A 25 -15.21 15.01 0.48
C LEU A 25 -15.99 14.07 -0.44
N ASN A 26 -16.99 13.35 0.09
CA ASN A 26 -17.84 12.48 -0.72
C ASN A 26 -18.57 13.28 -1.81
N ALA A 27 -19.17 14.42 -1.45
CA ALA A 27 -19.83 15.28 -2.45
C ALA A 27 -18.87 15.75 -3.55
N GLN A 28 -17.61 16.02 -3.22
CA GLN A 28 -16.58 16.41 -4.20
C GLN A 28 -16.15 15.25 -5.10
N TYR A 29 -15.94 14.05 -4.55
CA TYR A 29 -15.43 12.90 -5.30
C TYR A 29 -16.51 12.19 -6.13
N LEU A 30 -17.77 12.17 -5.67
CA LEU A 30 -18.90 11.68 -6.46
C LEU A 30 -19.09 12.48 -7.76
N GLN A 31 -18.76 13.78 -7.76
CA GLN A 31 -18.83 14.60 -8.98
C GLN A 31 -17.70 14.29 -9.98
N LYS A 32 -16.58 13.75 -9.49
CA LYS A 32 -15.41 13.44 -10.32
C LYS A 32 -15.49 12.07 -10.98
N ASN A 33 -16.38 11.19 -10.52
CA ASN A 33 -16.53 9.81 -11.00
C ASN A 33 -15.20 9.05 -11.05
N VAL A 34 -14.37 9.20 -10.01
CA VAL A 34 -13.09 8.51 -9.94
C VAL A 34 -13.28 7.03 -9.68
N VAL A 35 -12.46 6.20 -10.31
CA VAL A 35 -12.40 4.76 -10.05
C VAL A 35 -11.11 4.46 -9.31
N THR A 36 -11.20 3.68 -8.24
CA THR A 36 -10.01 3.30 -7.44
C THR A 36 -9.73 1.82 -7.56
N GLY A 37 -8.47 1.47 -7.75
CA GLY A 37 -7.99 0.10 -7.71
C GLY A 37 -7.42 -0.27 -6.34
N VAL A 38 -7.62 -1.51 -5.90
CA VAL A 38 -6.92 -2.11 -4.76
C VAL A 38 -6.20 -3.36 -5.24
N VAL A 39 -4.87 -3.38 -5.13
CA VAL A 39 -4.05 -4.56 -5.43
C VAL A 39 -3.73 -5.29 -4.13
N THR A 40 -3.94 -6.60 -4.14
CA THR A 40 -3.56 -7.48 -3.03
C THR A 40 -3.07 -8.84 -3.55
N PHE A 41 -2.23 -9.51 -2.75
CA PHE A 41 -1.61 -10.79 -3.10
C PHE A 41 -1.96 -11.84 -2.05
N ALA A 42 -2.54 -12.95 -2.49
CA ALA A 42 -2.88 -14.09 -1.66
C ALA A 42 -2.28 -15.37 -2.28
N VAL A 43 -1.03 -15.67 -1.89
CA VAL A 43 -0.26 -16.80 -2.40
C VAL A 43 0.02 -17.80 -1.27
N GLU A 44 0.00 -19.10 -1.57
CA GLU A 44 0.25 -20.18 -0.62
C GLU A 44 -0.66 -20.09 0.62
N LYS A 45 -0.07 -20.00 1.82
CA LYS A 45 -0.81 -19.93 3.09
C LYS A 45 -1.66 -18.66 3.21
N TYR A 46 -1.36 -17.61 2.45
CA TYR A 46 -2.09 -16.35 2.55
C TYR A 46 -3.47 -16.39 1.88
N VAL A 47 -3.75 -17.43 1.08
CA VAL A 47 -5.08 -17.70 0.51
C VAL A 47 -6.17 -17.78 1.60
N GLN A 48 -5.80 -18.20 2.83
CA GLN A 48 -6.75 -18.27 3.96
C GLN A 48 -7.32 -16.90 4.39
N PHE A 49 -6.65 -15.79 4.04
CA PHE A 49 -7.07 -14.45 4.43
C PHE A 49 -8.03 -13.79 3.43
N ILE A 50 -8.21 -14.37 2.24
CA ILE A 50 -9.00 -13.77 1.15
C ILE A 50 -10.42 -13.43 1.63
N GLU A 51 -11.12 -14.35 2.29
CA GLU A 51 -12.51 -14.14 2.69
C GLU A 51 -12.64 -12.99 3.71
N GLY A 52 -11.78 -12.97 4.73
CA GLY A 52 -11.79 -11.92 5.76
C GLY A 52 -11.45 -10.54 5.20
N PHE A 53 -10.41 -10.47 4.37
CA PHE A 53 -10.01 -9.23 3.71
C PHE A 53 -11.11 -8.74 2.75
N MET A 54 -11.54 -9.57 1.81
CA MET A 54 -12.50 -9.16 0.78
C MET A 54 -13.86 -8.78 1.38
N SER A 55 -14.34 -9.52 2.39
CA SER A 55 -15.60 -9.20 3.08
C SER A 55 -15.56 -7.84 3.78
N SER A 56 -14.46 -7.57 4.50
CA SER A 56 -14.29 -6.29 5.20
C SER A 56 -14.01 -5.12 4.24
N ALA A 57 -13.15 -5.32 3.24
CA ALA A 57 -12.83 -4.32 2.23
C ALA A 57 -14.06 -3.95 1.39
N ASN A 58 -14.83 -4.93 0.93
CA ASN A 58 -16.07 -4.72 0.19
C ASN A 58 -17.11 -3.90 0.98
N LYS A 59 -17.08 -3.97 2.31
CA LYS A 59 -17.96 -3.20 3.19
C LYS A 59 -17.45 -1.80 3.49
N TYR A 60 -16.14 -1.64 3.71
CA TYR A 60 -15.60 -0.45 4.35
C TYR A 60 -14.73 0.42 3.44
N PHE A 61 -14.06 -0.15 2.45
CA PHE A 61 -13.15 0.57 1.58
C PHE A 61 -13.92 1.33 0.51
N LEU A 62 -13.83 2.66 0.54
CA LEU A 62 -14.47 3.59 -0.39
C LEU A 62 -15.95 3.28 -0.67
N ALA A 63 -16.69 2.79 0.33
CA ALA A 63 -18.09 2.42 0.20
C ALA A 63 -18.92 3.54 -0.48
N GLY A 64 -19.69 3.19 -1.52
CA GLY A 64 -20.42 4.14 -2.36
C GLY A 64 -19.64 4.76 -3.51
N HIS A 65 -18.36 4.40 -3.71
CA HIS A 65 -17.54 4.79 -4.87
C HIS A 65 -17.08 3.55 -5.65
N PRO A 66 -16.82 3.67 -6.96
CA PRO A 66 -16.37 2.53 -7.77
C PRO A 66 -14.99 2.02 -7.33
N VAL A 67 -14.89 0.71 -7.03
CA VAL A 67 -13.62 0.06 -6.66
C VAL A 67 -13.39 -1.21 -7.48
N ASN A 68 -12.20 -1.32 -8.06
CA ASN A 68 -11.70 -2.55 -8.68
C ASN A 68 -10.69 -3.23 -7.74
N PHE A 69 -11.03 -4.41 -7.23
CA PHE A 69 -10.13 -5.25 -6.46
C PHE A 69 -9.36 -6.19 -7.39
N TYR A 70 -8.05 -6.06 -7.44
CA TYR A 70 -7.13 -6.90 -8.20
C TYR A 70 -6.45 -7.89 -7.26
N LEU A 71 -6.97 -9.12 -7.24
CA LEU A 71 -6.51 -10.18 -6.35
C LEU A 71 -5.57 -11.13 -7.11
N PHE A 72 -4.29 -11.04 -6.81
CA PHE A 72 -3.28 -11.97 -7.30
C PHE A 72 -3.27 -13.24 -6.44
N THR A 73 -3.47 -14.41 -7.03
CA THR A 73 -3.49 -15.67 -6.27
C THR A 73 -3.04 -16.88 -7.09
N ASP A 74 -2.42 -17.84 -6.42
CA ASP A 74 -2.06 -19.16 -6.95
C ASP A 74 -3.21 -20.17 -6.85
N ASN A 75 -4.35 -19.77 -6.28
CA ASN A 75 -5.48 -20.65 -6.05
C ASN A 75 -6.83 -20.00 -6.42
N PRO A 76 -7.01 -19.61 -7.70
CA PRO A 76 -8.19 -18.84 -8.13
C PRO A 76 -9.50 -19.61 -7.93
N GLU A 77 -9.49 -20.93 -8.06
CA GLU A 77 -10.65 -21.81 -7.85
C GLU A 77 -11.21 -21.81 -6.42
N LYS A 78 -10.45 -21.36 -5.41
CA LYS A 78 -10.97 -21.22 -4.03
C LYS A 78 -11.84 -19.99 -3.82
N ILE A 79 -11.95 -19.11 -4.82
CA ILE A 79 -12.72 -17.86 -4.75
C ILE A 79 -14.13 -18.12 -5.33
N SER A 80 -14.96 -18.91 -4.65
CA SER A 80 -16.25 -19.34 -5.21
C SER A 80 -17.51 -18.65 -4.65
N HIS A 81 -17.40 -17.78 -3.63
CA HIS A 81 -18.60 -17.30 -2.90
C HIS A 81 -18.57 -15.82 -2.44
N LEU A 82 -17.70 -14.97 -3.01
CA LEU A 82 -17.65 -13.56 -2.61
C LEU A 82 -18.76 -12.75 -3.31
N GLN A 83 -19.71 -12.26 -2.52
CA GLN A 83 -20.72 -11.31 -3.00
C GLN A 83 -20.17 -9.88 -2.87
N MET A 84 -19.88 -9.26 -4.01
CA MET A 84 -19.42 -7.88 -4.07
C MET A 84 -20.59 -6.89 -4.01
N ALA A 85 -20.35 -5.71 -3.45
CA ALA A 85 -21.26 -4.58 -3.53
C ALA A 85 -21.42 -4.13 -5.00
N PRO A 86 -22.53 -3.49 -5.39
CA PRO A 86 -22.79 -3.10 -6.78
C PRO A 86 -21.69 -2.22 -7.42
N GLU A 87 -21.03 -1.39 -6.62
CA GLU A 87 -19.93 -0.51 -7.01
C GLU A 87 -18.56 -1.21 -7.08
N ASN A 88 -18.47 -2.44 -6.57
CA ASN A 88 -17.20 -3.14 -6.39
C ASN A 88 -17.06 -4.29 -7.38
N HIS A 89 -15.91 -4.35 -8.04
CA HIS A 89 -15.56 -5.39 -9.00
C HIS A 89 -14.36 -6.17 -8.48
N LEU A 90 -14.44 -7.50 -8.50
CA LEU A 90 -13.30 -8.38 -8.18
C LEU A 90 -12.72 -8.97 -9.46
N VAL A 91 -11.45 -8.68 -9.72
CA VAL A 91 -10.64 -9.25 -10.79
C VAL A 91 -9.62 -10.19 -10.18
N VAL A 92 -9.78 -11.49 -10.43
CA VAL A 92 -8.85 -12.52 -9.97
C VAL A 92 -7.77 -12.71 -11.02
N ILE A 93 -6.51 -12.56 -10.62
CA ILE A 93 -5.33 -12.65 -11.49
C ILE A 93 -4.51 -13.86 -11.04
N PRO A 94 -4.54 -14.97 -11.80
CA PRO A 94 -3.76 -16.16 -11.46
C PRO A 94 -2.25 -15.86 -11.48
N VAL A 95 -1.54 -16.30 -10.44
CA VAL A 95 -0.07 -16.33 -10.41
C VAL A 95 0.42 -17.77 -10.40
N GLN A 96 1.54 -18.02 -11.09
CA GLN A 96 2.16 -19.34 -11.10
C GLN A 96 3.01 -19.51 -9.83
N THR A 97 2.78 -20.56 -9.06
CA THR A 97 3.68 -21.05 -8.00
C THR A 97 4.90 -21.72 -8.63
N ASP A 98 5.75 -20.96 -9.29
CA ASP A 98 7.13 -21.40 -9.53
C ASP A 98 7.90 -21.16 -8.21
N PRO A 99 8.71 -22.10 -7.71
CA PRO A 99 9.68 -21.82 -6.64
C PRO A 99 10.51 -20.54 -6.88
N ARG A 100 10.69 -20.16 -8.16
CA ARG A 100 11.33 -18.89 -8.60
C ARG A 100 10.48 -17.64 -8.49
N TRP A 101 9.22 -17.75 -8.07
CA TRP A 101 8.44 -16.59 -7.66
C TRP A 101 8.96 -16.02 -6.34
N GLN A 102 9.49 -16.89 -5.48
CA GLN A 102 10.23 -16.52 -4.27
C GLN A 102 11.70 -16.21 -4.59
N ASP A 103 12.32 -16.98 -5.50
CA ASP A 103 13.67 -16.71 -6.01
C ASP A 103 13.67 -15.75 -7.22
N ILE A 104 13.77 -14.44 -6.92
CA ILE A 104 14.59 -13.46 -7.67
C ILE A 104 13.97 -12.77 -8.90
N SER A 105 12.99 -13.28 -9.66
CA SER A 105 12.67 -12.62 -10.95
C SER A 105 11.62 -11.49 -10.93
N ARG A 106 10.62 -11.47 -10.03
CA ARG A 106 9.59 -10.41 -10.03
C ARG A 106 9.10 -10.09 -8.62
N SER A 107 9.63 -9.01 -8.05
CA SER A 107 9.11 -8.46 -6.80
C SER A 107 7.62 -8.09 -6.94
N ARG A 108 6.88 -8.01 -5.81
CA ARG A 108 5.51 -7.44 -5.82
C ARG A 108 5.47 -6.07 -6.51
N MET A 109 6.52 -5.27 -6.32
CA MET A 109 6.69 -3.98 -6.98
C MET A 109 6.83 -4.11 -8.51
N ASP A 110 7.61 -5.06 -9.02
CA ASP A 110 7.75 -5.33 -10.45
C ASP A 110 6.41 -5.71 -11.08
N ILE A 111 5.68 -6.63 -10.44
CA ILE A 111 4.37 -7.11 -10.90
C ILE A 111 3.38 -5.95 -10.96
N ILE A 112 3.27 -5.16 -9.88
CA ILE A 112 2.38 -4.00 -9.85
C ILE A 112 2.76 -3.02 -10.96
N SER A 113 4.04 -2.69 -11.12
CA SER A 113 4.48 -1.75 -12.16
C SER A 113 4.16 -2.24 -13.58
N SER A 114 4.33 -3.55 -13.82
CA SER A 114 4.01 -4.19 -15.10
C SER A 114 2.52 -4.14 -15.40
N TYR A 115 1.66 -4.44 -14.42
CA TYR A 115 0.20 -4.39 -14.59
C TYR A 115 -0.33 -2.96 -14.68
N ILE A 116 0.30 -1.99 -14.01
CA ILE A 116 -0.02 -0.58 -14.24
C ILE A 116 0.23 -0.23 -15.70
N GLN A 117 1.39 -0.61 -16.24
CA GLN A 117 1.75 -0.30 -17.62
C GLN A 117 0.89 -1.03 -18.66
N SER A 118 0.48 -2.27 -18.41
CA SER A 118 -0.31 -3.03 -19.39
C SER A 118 -1.82 -2.81 -19.27
N GLN A 119 -2.32 -2.49 -18.07
CA GLN A 119 -3.74 -2.61 -17.76
C GLN A 119 -4.26 -1.50 -16.83
N PHE A 120 -3.79 -1.40 -15.59
CA PHE A 120 -4.47 -0.60 -14.55
C PHE A 120 -4.53 0.90 -14.88
N GLN A 121 -3.56 1.45 -15.63
CA GLN A 121 -3.58 2.85 -16.08
C GLN A 121 -4.77 3.20 -16.99
N HIS A 122 -5.47 2.20 -17.52
CA HIS A 122 -6.64 2.37 -18.37
C HIS A 122 -7.96 2.07 -17.64
N GLU A 123 -7.89 1.58 -16.41
CA GLU A 123 -9.05 1.09 -15.66
C GLU A 123 -9.37 1.93 -14.42
N VAL A 124 -8.35 2.54 -13.79
CA VAL A 124 -8.50 3.27 -12.52
C VAL A 124 -7.71 4.58 -12.52
N ASP A 125 -8.17 5.56 -11.73
CA ASP A 125 -7.52 6.86 -11.53
C ASP A 125 -6.50 6.81 -10.37
N TYR A 126 -6.83 6.03 -9.35
CA TYR A 126 -6.02 5.82 -8.14
C TYR A 126 -5.81 4.34 -7.91
N LEU A 127 -4.66 3.97 -7.34
CA LEU A 127 -4.31 2.60 -7.03
C LEU A 127 -3.75 2.54 -5.61
N TYR A 128 -4.23 1.57 -4.84
CA TYR A 128 -3.73 1.28 -3.50
C TYR A 128 -3.24 -0.16 -3.43
N PHE A 129 -2.14 -0.37 -2.72
CA PHE A 129 -1.70 -1.67 -2.32
C PHE A 129 -2.16 -1.93 -0.88
N MET A 130 -2.70 -3.13 -0.63
CA MET A 130 -3.01 -3.61 0.72
C MET A 130 -2.55 -5.05 0.89
N ASP A 131 -1.86 -5.33 1.98
CA ASP A 131 -1.56 -6.70 2.39
C ASP A 131 -2.86 -7.48 2.67
N ILE A 132 -2.92 -8.75 2.25
CA ILE A 132 -4.15 -9.56 2.36
C ILE A 132 -4.46 -9.98 3.81
N ASN A 133 -3.46 -10.03 4.68
CA ASN A 133 -3.61 -10.52 6.06
C ASN A 133 -4.13 -9.44 7.03
N VAL A 134 -4.89 -8.47 6.53
CA VAL A 134 -5.55 -7.43 7.32
C VAL A 134 -7.07 -7.54 7.21
N GLN A 135 -7.77 -6.93 8.16
CA GLN A 135 -9.22 -6.74 8.09
C GLN A 135 -9.55 -5.28 8.38
N LEU A 136 -10.43 -4.71 7.56
CA LEU A 136 -10.92 -3.36 7.80
C LEU A 136 -11.97 -3.40 8.90
N LEU A 137 -11.75 -2.63 9.97
CA LEU A 137 -12.67 -2.55 11.11
C LEU A 137 -13.60 -1.33 11.03
N ALA A 138 -13.23 -0.34 10.22
CA ALA A 138 -13.95 0.91 10.05
C ALA A 138 -13.81 1.43 8.62
N HIS A 139 -14.60 2.45 8.29
CA HIS A 139 -14.61 3.06 6.96
C HIS A 139 -13.27 3.72 6.62
N ILE A 140 -12.74 3.37 5.44
CA ILE A 140 -11.61 4.04 4.79
C ILE A 140 -12.20 4.71 3.55
N GLY A 141 -12.39 6.03 3.61
CA GLY A 141 -13.10 6.79 2.60
C GLY A 141 -12.20 7.59 1.67
N VAL A 142 -12.81 8.45 0.86
CA VAL A 142 -12.10 9.29 -0.13
C VAL A 142 -11.11 10.28 0.51
N GLU A 143 -11.07 10.39 1.83
CA GLU A 143 -10.02 11.12 2.54
C GLU A 143 -8.61 10.56 2.32
N ILE A 144 -8.47 9.33 1.81
CA ILE A 144 -7.15 8.79 1.47
C ILE A 144 -6.66 9.22 0.09
N ILE A 145 -7.55 9.75 -0.77
CA ILE A 145 -7.26 10.00 -2.19
C ILE A 145 -6.34 11.21 -2.36
N ASP A 146 -5.16 10.96 -2.92
CA ASP A 146 -4.15 11.96 -3.24
C ASP A 146 -3.14 11.44 -4.29
N ALA A 147 -2.22 12.30 -4.74
CA ALA A 147 -1.21 11.94 -5.74
C ALA A 147 -0.28 10.83 -5.25
N LEU A 148 0.27 10.93 -4.03
CA LEU A 148 1.14 9.94 -3.41
C LEU A 148 0.81 9.82 -1.92
N VAL A 149 0.45 8.61 -1.50
CA VAL A 149 -0.13 8.32 -0.17
C VAL A 149 0.71 7.27 0.53
N ALA A 150 1.15 7.59 1.75
CA ALA A 150 1.92 6.69 2.59
C ALA A 150 1.28 6.52 3.98
N THR A 151 1.36 5.32 4.56
CA THR A 151 0.81 5.05 5.90
C THR A 151 1.92 5.01 6.93
N ILE A 152 1.79 5.80 7.98
CA ILE A 152 2.73 5.80 9.11
C ILE A 152 2.59 4.47 9.85
N SER A 153 3.71 3.80 10.04
CA SER A 153 3.77 2.52 10.73
C SER A 153 3.43 2.66 12.22
N SER A 154 2.56 1.79 12.74
CA SER A 154 2.21 1.74 14.16
C SER A 154 3.42 1.45 15.05
N TRP A 155 4.45 0.80 14.52
CA TRP A 155 5.73 0.55 15.20
C TRP A 155 6.43 1.85 15.64
N GLN A 156 6.25 2.96 14.91
CA GLN A 156 6.83 4.27 15.25
C GLN A 156 6.24 4.86 16.55
N VAL A 157 5.05 4.39 16.97
CA VAL A 157 4.41 4.82 18.22
C VAL A 157 5.01 4.09 19.44
N THR A 158 5.81 3.03 19.23
CA THR A 158 6.44 2.27 20.31
C THR A 158 7.87 2.73 20.60
N PRO A 159 8.26 2.94 21.88
CA PRO A 159 9.62 3.38 22.25
C PRO A 159 10.76 2.41 21.89
N LYS A 160 10.46 1.21 21.36
CA LYS A 160 11.42 0.10 21.26
C LYS A 160 12.23 0.06 19.96
N HIS A 161 11.98 0.93 18.99
CA HIS A 161 12.45 0.71 17.62
C HIS A 161 13.43 1.73 17.03
N GLU A 162 14.02 2.61 17.85
CA GLU A 162 15.11 3.51 17.39
C GLU A 162 16.31 2.76 16.76
N ASN A 163 16.44 1.43 16.94
CA ASN A 163 17.61 0.65 16.53
C ASN A 163 17.38 -0.46 15.47
N LYS A 164 16.23 -0.51 14.76
CA LYS A 164 16.04 -1.51 13.68
C LYS A 164 15.90 -0.93 12.26
N ALA A 165 15.89 0.39 12.13
CA ALA A 165 15.64 1.08 10.85
C ALA A 165 16.93 1.49 10.09
N SER A 166 18.11 1.46 10.72
CA SER A 166 19.36 1.74 10.00
C SER A 166 19.74 0.52 9.16
N GLU A 167 19.84 0.72 7.85
CA GLU A 167 20.43 -0.28 6.96
C GLU A 167 21.88 -0.55 7.40
N ALA A 168 22.21 -1.84 7.58
CA ALA A 168 23.54 -2.26 8.04
C ALA A 168 24.59 -2.14 6.92
N HIS A 169 24.11 -2.05 5.67
CA HIS A 169 24.87 -1.94 4.44
C HIS A 169 24.72 -0.54 3.83
N PRO A 170 25.63 0.41 4.09
CA PRO A 170 25.60 1.74 3.48
C PRO A 170 25.55 1.74 1.95
N GLU A 171 26.01 0.65 1.33
CA GLU A 171 26.00 0.39 -0.11
C GLU A 171 24.62 0.00 -0.68
N SER A 172 23.64 -0.37 0.17
CA SER A 172 22.30 -0.72 -0.28
C SER A 172 21.57 0.49 -0.86
N GLN A 173 20.83 0.27 -1.94
CA GLN A 173 19.94 1.25 -2.54
C GLN A 173 18.80 1.66 -1.61
N SER A 174 18.54 0.92 -0.54
CA SER A 174 17.54 1.24 0.49
C SER A 174 18.10 2.02 1.69
N ALA A 175 19.42 2.28 1.74
CA ALA A 175 20.07 2.91 2.88
C ALA A 175 19.57 4.34 3.14
N ILE A 176 19.15 4.61 4.38
CA ILE A 176 18.74 5.93 4.86
C ILE A 176 19.85 6.48 5.76
N PRO A 177 20.42 7.66 5.47
CA PRO A 177 21.44 8.26 6.31
C PRO A 177 20.92 8.52 7.73
N GLU A 178 21.82 8.40 8.71
CA GLU A 178 21.49 8.70 10.10
C GLU A 178 20.96 10.14 10.25
N GLY A 179 19.90 10.29 11.06
CA GLY A 179 19.22 11.57 11.24
C GLY A 179 18.29 11.99 10.10
N GLN A 180 18.10 11.15 9.07
CA GLN A 180 17.08 11.34 8.04
C GLN A 180 15.91 10.36 8.22
N GLY A 181 14.74 10.70 7.68
CA GLY A 181 13.52 9.90 7.81
C GLY A 181 12.66 10.33 8.99
N GLU A 182 11.85 11.37 8.79
CA GLU A 182 10.93 11.91 9.82
C GLU A 182 9.81 10.93 10.21
N PHE A 183 9.45 10.02 9.29
CA PHE A 183 8.44 8.98 9.51
C PHE A 183 8.96 7.66 8.98
N TYR A 184 8.51 6.58 9.59
CA TYR A 184 8.66 5.23 9.09
C TYR A 184 7.33 4.75 8.53
N TYR A 185 7.31 4.43 7.26
CA TYR A 185 6.10 4.04 6.52
C TYR A 185 6.02 2.52 6.40
N THR A 186 4.80 1.99 6.49
CA THR A 186 4.59 0.56 6.24
C THR A 186 4.42 0.27 4.75
N ALA A 187 4.95 -0.86 4.29
CA ALA A 187 4.68 -1.39 2.95
C ALA A 187 3.34 -2.12 2.84
N SER A 188 2.60 -2.27 3.95
CA SER A 188 1.32 -2.98 3.99
C SER A 188 0.14 -2.17 3.51
N PHE A 189 0.25 -0.83 3.50
CA PHE A 189 -0.77 0.05 2.93
C PHE A 189 -0.16 1.35 2.39
N TYR A 190 -0.17 1.51 1.07
CA TYR A 190 0.26 2.73 0.37
C TYR A 190 -0.51 2.88 -0.94
N GLY A 191 -0.41 4.03 -1.59
CA GLY A 191 -1.05 4.21 -2.89
C GLY A 191 -0.95 5.62 -3.43
N GLY A 192 -1.91 5.98 -4.28
CA GLY A 192 -2.02 7.31 -4.85
C GLY A 192 -2.51 7.25 -6.29
N SER A 193 -2.25 8.30 -7.06
CA SER A 193 -2.53 8.31 -8.50
C SER A 193 -1.76 7.19 -9.20
N VAL A 194 -2.34 6.59 -10.23
CA VAL A 194 -1.67 5.48 -10.95
C VAL A 194 -0.27 5.86 -11.44
N SER A 195 -0.09 7.10 -11.88
CA SER A 195 1.22 7.60 -12.33
C SER A 195 2.28 7.64 -11.24
N GLU A 196 1.91 8.02 -10.01
CA GLU A 196 2.86 8.08 -8.89
C GLU A 196 3.15 6.69 -8.34
N VAL A 197 2.13 5.82 -8.27
CA VAL A 197 2.32 4.42 -7.87
C VAL A 197 3.20 3.68 -8.87
N TYR A 198 3.09 3.97 -10.18
CA TYR A 198 3.99 3.43 -11.18
C TYR A 198 5.45 3.85 -10.94
N LYS A 199 5.70 5.15 -10.70
CA LYS A 199 7.06 5.65 -10.42
C LYS A 199 7.64 5.00 -9.17
N LEU A 200 6.86 4.92 -8.10
CA LEU A 200 7.27 4.32 -6.82
C LEU A 200 7.63 2.85 -7.00
N THR A 201 6.72 2.05 -7.56
CA THR A 201 6.91 0.60 -7.71
C THR A 201 8.08 0.29 -8.65
N ARG A 202 8.22 1.02 -9.75
CA ARG A 202 9.35 0.87 -10.67
C ARG A 202 10.68 1.21 -10.00
N ALA A 203 10.76 2.30 -9.25
CA ALA A 203 11.98 2.70 -8.54
C ALA A 203 12.36 1.70 -7.44
N CYS A 204 11.38 1.25 -6.64
CA CYS A 204 11.61 0.24 -5.61
C CYS A 204 12.06 -1.10 -6.21
N SER A 205 11.48 -1.51 -7.34
CA SER A 205 11.88 -2.73 -8.02
C SER A 205 13.30 -2.64 -8.60
N ALA A 206 13.67 -1.48 -9.17
CA ALA A 206 15.02 -1.27 -9.68
C ALA A 206 16.07 -1.31 -8.57
N GLY A 207 15.80 -0.65 -7.44
CA GLY A 207 16.71 -0.67 -6.29
C GLY A 207 16.88 -2.07 -5.69
N LEU A 208 15.79 -2.84 -5.62
CA LEU A 208 15.86 -4.23 -5.16
C LEU A 208 16.71 -5.09 -6.08
N MET A 209 16.52 -4.95 -7.39
CA MET A 209 17.28 -5.72 -8.38
C MET A 209 18.79 -5.42 -8.28
N GLU A 210 19.16 -4.15 -8.10
CA GLU A 210 20.55 -3.75 -7.89
C GLU A 210 21.13 -4.30 -6.57
N ASP A 211 20.38 -4.25 -5.47
CA ASP A 211 20.81 -4.83 -4.20
C ASP A 211 21.01 -6.35 -4.33
N THR A 212 20.11 -7.06 -5.01
CA THR A 212 20.26 -8.49 -5.31
C THR A 212 21.49 -8.77 -6.18
N GLU A 213 21.73 -7.99 -7.25
CA GLU A 213 22.92 -8.13 -8.09
C GLU A 213 24.23 -7.91 -7.32
N ASN A 214 24.20 -7.07 -6.28
CA ASN A 214 25.31 -6.80 -5.38
C ASN A 214 25.42 -7.80 -4.21
N GLY A 215 24.54 -8.82 -4.14
CA GLY A 215 24.55 -9.83 -3.08
C GLY A 215 24.02 -9.34 -1.72
N ILE A 216 23.25 -8.25 -1.72
CA ILE A 216 22.64 -7.64 -0.54
C ILE A 216 21.19 -8.13 -0.46
N GLU A 217 20.97 -9.31 0.12
CA GLU A 217 19.63 -9.90 0.29
C GLU A 217 19.18 -9.91 1.75
N ALA A 218 18.04 -9.27 2.04
CA ALA A 218 17.41 -9.26 3.35
C ALA A 218 15.88 -9.38 3.21
N PRO A 219 15.21 -10.11 4.12
CA PRO A 219 13.79 -10.44 4.03
C PRO A 219 12.79 -9.27 4.23
N TRP A 220 13.25 -8.01 4.24
CA TRP A 220 12.41 -6.81 4.46
C TRP A 220 12.60 -5.70 3.42
N HIS A 221 13.24 -6.02 2.29
CA HIS A 221 13.73 -5.03 1.32
C HIS A 221 12.66 -4.10 0.75
N HIS A 222 11.45 -4.57 0.45
CA HIS A 222 10.44 -3.72 -0.17
C HIS A 222 10.03 -2.53 0.72
N GLU A 223 9.94 -2.73 2.04
CA GLU A 223 9.59 -1.65 2.97
C GLU A 223 10.73 -0.64 3.12
N ARG A 224 11.98 -1.11 3.10
CA ARG A 224 13.15 -0.22 3.13
C ARG A 224 13.26 0.61 1.86
N HIS A 225 13.14 -0.01 0.68
CA HIS A 225 13.11 0.74 -0.58
C HIS A 225 11.94 1.71 -0.65
N LEU A 226 10.76 1.34 -0.13
CA LEU A 226 9.62 2.26 -0.02
C LEU A 226 9.97 3.47 0.85
N ASN A 227 10.51 3.26 2.04
CA ASN A 227 10.90 4.35 2.95
C ASN A 227 11.98 5.24 2.33
N ARG A 228 12.97 4.65 1.66
CA ARG A 228 14.00 5.38 0.91
C ARG A 228 13.41 6.20 -0.23
N TYR A 229 12.48 5.64 -0.97
CA TYR A 229 11.78 6.35 -2.05
C TYR A 229 11.00 7.55 -1.50
N LEU A 230 10.24 7.37 -0.42
CA LEU A 230 9.40 8.40 0.20
C LEU A 230 10.20 9.49 0.92
N LEU A 231 11.45 9.20 1.31
CA LEU A 231 12.39 10.21 1.78
C LEU A 231 12.75 11.21 0.68
N GLN A 232 12.96 10.72 -0.56
CA GLN A 232 13.29 11.52 -1.72
C GLN A 232 12.06 12.13 -2.40
N HIS A 233 10.93 11.44 -2.34
CA HIS A 233 9.66 11.80 -2.96
C HIS A 233 8.60 11.92 -1.87
N ARG A 234 8.50 13.12 -1.29
CA ARG A 234 7.63 13.36 -0.13
C ARG A 234 6.16 13.05 -0.48
N PRO A 235 5.47 12.18 0.28
CA PRO A 235 4.06 11.87 0.02
C PRO A 235 3.20 13.12 0.17
N THR A 236 2.21 13.27 -0.72
CA THR A 236 1.26 14.40 -0.67
C THR A 236 0.19 14.20 0.40
N ARG A 237 0.06 12.98 0.92
CA ARG A 237 -0.82 12.65 2.06
C ARG A 237 -0.24 11.52 2.89
N LEU A 238 -0.34 11.66 4.22
CA LEU A 238 0.03 10.62 5.15
C LEU A 238 -1.21 10.07 5.84
N LEU A 239 -1.32 8.76 5.95
CA LEU A 239 -2.32 8.11 6.77
C LEU A 239 -1.72 7.85 8.15
N SER A 240 -2.47 8.18 9.19
CA SER A 240 -2.07 7.87 10.56
C SER A 240 -2.09 6.35 10.84
N PRO A 241 -1.54 5.89 11.96
CA PRO A 241 -1.65 4.49 12.39
C PRO A 241 -3.09 3.99 12.58
N GLU A 242 -4.11 4.86 12.56
CA GLU A 242 -5.52 4.42 12.54
C GLU A 242 -5.86 3.59 11.29
N TYR A 243 -5.13 3.79 10.19
CA TYR A 243 -5.35 3.12 8.91
C TYR A 243 -4.58 1.79 8.78
N TYR A 244 -3.58 1.55 9.62
CA TYR A 244 -2.88 0.28 9.73
C TYR A 244 -2.34 0.13 11.15
N TRP A 245 -2.94 -0.78 11.91
CA TRP A 245 -2.61 -1.02 13.31
C TRP A 245 -2.27 -2.49 13.54
N ASP A 246 -1.09 -2.73 14.11
CA ASP A 246 -0.70 -4.05 14.59
C ASP A 246 -1.16 -4.23 16.05
N PRO A 247 -2.10 -5.15 16.33
CA PRO A 247 -2.60 -5.38 17.69
C PRO A 247 -1.60 -6.09 18.61
N GLU A 248 -0.49 -6.63 18.09
CA GLU A 248 0.56 -7.31 18.87
C GLU A 248 1.59 -6.32 19.48
N LEU A 249 1.40 -5.02 19.27
CA LEU A 249 2.22 -3.93 19.83
C LEU A 249 2.02 -3.65 21.32
#